data_AF-W8P1W6-F1
#
_entry.id   AF-W8P1W6-F1
#
_cell.length_a   1.000
_cell.length_b   1.000
_cell.length_c   1.000
_cell.angle_alpha   90.00
_cell.angle_beta   90.00
_cell.angle_gamma   90.00
#
_symmetry.space_group_name_H-M   'P 1'
#
loop_
_entity.id
_entity.type
_entity.pdbx_description
1 polymer ?
#
loop_
_entity_poly.entity_id
_entity_poly.type
_entity_poly.pdbx_seq_one_letter_code
_entity_poly.pdbx_strand_id
1 'polypeptide(L)'
;MNRLIAIIVALLVLSASLGYAYHEKSAKVDDARAGLMAVSNTALFCLSDLGALETMLENNASEELVRERVGRYAFCSLMLSEASSSLYEATGEEIYWNVHVAASNLADFFNHAKNSEDPRKPVAENLDVLLQIDREVSGMYREWTRGNVTKSMASQLLNLTEGLSW
;
A
#
# COMPACT_ATOMS: atom_id res chain seq x y z
N MET A 1 4.96 -16.06 58.15
CA MET A 1 4.25 -14.92 57.53
C MET A 1 5.12 -14.07 56.62
N ASN A 2 6.26 -13.52 57.09
CA ASN A 2 7.09 -12.61 56.29
C ASN A 2 7.62 -13.18 54.96
N ARG A 3 7.91 -14.48 54.89
CA ARG A 3 8.35 -15.13 53.64
C ARG A 3 7.26 -15.19 52.56
N LEU A 4 6.01 -15.47 52.96
CA LEU A 4 4.86 -15.50 52.04
C LEU A 4 4.56 -14.10 51.50
N ILE A 5 4.60 -13.09 52.36
CA ILE A 5 4.41 -11.69 51.97
C ILE A 5 5.51 -11.25 50.98
N ALA A 6 6.77 -11.61 51.25
CA ALA A 6 7.88 -11.30 50.33
C ALA A 6 7.71 -11.96 48.97
N ILE A 7 7.24 -13.21 48.91
CA ILE A 7 6.97 -13.91 47.65
C ILE A 7 5.83 -13.25 46.88
N ILE A 8 4.76 -12.84 47.57
CA ILE A 8 3.62 -12.13 46.94
C ILE A 8 4.08 -10.79 46.36
N VAL A 9 4.88 -10.03 47.11
CA VAL A 9 5.43 -8.74 46.63
C VAL A 9 6.35 -8.96 45.42
N ALA A 10 7.21 -9.98 45.45
CA ALA A 10 8.07 -10.30 44.31
C ALA A 10 7.28 -10.69 43.05
N LEU A 11 6.20 -11.48 43.20
CA LEU A 11 5.30 -11.84 42.09
C LEU A 11 4.56 -10.61 41.53
N LEU A 12 4.13 -9.69 42.38
CA LEU A 12 3.49 -8.44 41.94
C LEU A 12 4.46 -7.58 41.14
N VAL A 13 5.71 -7.41 41.62
CA VAL A 13 6.74 -6.66 40.90
C VAL A 13 7.05 -7.30 39.54
N LEU A 14 7.16 -8.64 39.47
CA LEU A 14 7.37 -9.36 38.22
C LEU A 14 6.19 -9.24 37.26
N SER A 15 4.95 -9.31 37.76
CA SER A 15 3.77 -9.14 36.92
C SER A 15 3.66 -7.72 36.34
N ALA A 16 4.00 -6.71 37.14
CA ALA A 16 4.02 -5.32 36.71
C ALA A 16 5.12 -5.05 35.67
N SER A 17 6.33 -5.62 35.85
CA SER A 17 7.43 -5.45 34.90
C SER A 17 7.17 -6.15 33.57
N LEU A 18 6.62 -7.38 33.60
CA LEU A 18 6.20 -8.10 32.40
C LEU A 18 5.05 -7.39 31.68
N GLY A 19 4.07 -6.89 32.45
CA GLY A 19 2.96 -6.10 31.90
C GLY A 19 3.43 -4.82 31.23
N TYR A 20 4.36 -4.09 31.84
CA TYR A 20 4.96 -2.88 31.25
C TYR A 20 5.74 -3.19 29.98
N ALA A 21 6.63 -4.20 30.01
CA ALA A 21 7.41 -4.60 28.84
C ALA A 21 6.53 -5.08 27.68
N TYR A 22 5.45 -5.81 27.98
CA TYR A 22 4.46 -6.22 26.99
C TYR A 22 3.73 -5.01 26.40
N HIS A 23 3.29 -4.08 27.24
CA HIS A 23 2.59 -2.87 26.78
C HIS A 23 3.48 -1.97 25.93
N GLU A 24 4.75 -1.77 26.32
CA GLU A 24 5.71 -1.00 25.52
C GLU A 24 5.98 -1.65 24.16
N LYS A 25 6.11 -2.99 24.12
CA LYS A 25 6.27 -3.72 22.86
C LYS A 25 5.02 -3.61 21.99
N SER A 26 3.82 -3.74 22.57
CA SER A 26 2.55 -3.56 21.86
C SER A 26 2.46 -2.16 21.26
N ALA A 27 2.77 -1.13 22.05
CA ALA A 27 2.71 0.26 21.59
C ALA A 27 3.65 0.52 20.39
N LYS A 28 4.85 -0.07 20.38
CA LYS A 28 5.78 0.04 19.23
C LYS A 28 5.25 -0.66 17.98
N VAL A 29 4.59 -1.79 18.12
CA VAL A 29 3.97 -2.50 16.99
C VAL A 29 2.77 -1.72 16.44
N ASP A 30 1.96 -1.15 17.33
CA ASP A 30 0.80 -0.33 16.94
C ASP A 30 1.25 0.96 16.23
N ASP A 31 2.31 1.61 16.71
CA ASP A 31 2.91 2.80 16.08
C ASP A 31 3.52 2.47 14.71
N ALA A 32 4.24 1.34 14.59
CA ALA A 32 4.77 0.86 13.32
C ALA A 32 3.64 0.56 12.32
N ARG A 33 2.56 -0.10 12.77
CA ARG A 33 1.36 -0.35 11.95
C ARG A 33 0.73 0.96 11.48
N ALA A 34 0.56 1.94 12.38
CA ALA A 34 0.03 3.25 12.03
C ALA A 34 0.90 3.97 10.98
N GLY A 35 2.23 3.89 11.12
CA GLY A 35 3.18 4.41 10.14
C GLY A 35 3.02 3.75 8.77
N LEU A 36 2.95 2.42 8.71
CA LEU A 36 2.74 1.68 7.46
C LEU A 36 1.39 2.00 6.80
N MET A 37 0.33 2.15 7.61
CA MET A 37 -0.97 2.58 7.12
C MET A 37 -0.90 3.99 6.51
N ALA A 38 -0.15 4.91 7.11
CA ALA A 38 0.03 6.28 6.61
C ALA A 38 0.84 6.32 5.30
N VAL A 39 1.90 5.51 5.18
CA VAL A 39 2.66 5.34 3.93
C VAL A 39 1.77 4.80 2.83
N SER A 40 1.02 3.73 3.10
CA SER A 40 0.08 3.13 2.15
C SER A 40 -0.99 4.13 1.71
N ASN A 41 -1.54 4.91 2.64
CA ASN A 41 -2.52 5.95 2.34
C ASN A 41 -1.96 7.06 1.43
N THR A 42 -0.69 7.45 1.66
CA THR A 42 0.00 8.44 0.81
C THR A 42 0.25 7.90 -0.59
N ALA A 43 0.63 6.63 -0.69
CA ALA A 43 0.84 5.96 -1.98
C ALA A 43 -0.48 5.80 -2.75
N LEU A 44 -1.57 5.40 -2.08
CA LEU A 44 -2.90 5.33 -2.66
C LEU A 44 -3.39 6.69 -3.14
N PHE A 45 -3.15 7.77 -2.38
CA PHE A 45 -3.47 9.13 -2.82
C PHE A 45 -2.70 9.55 -4.08
N CYS A 46 -1.42 9.18 -4.18
CA CYS A 46 -0.64 9.44 -5.38
C CYS A 46 -1.19 8.69 -6.60
N LEU A 47 -1.65 7.45 -6.40
CA LEU A 47 -2.20 6.60 -7.45
C LEU A 47 -3.70 6.88 -7.74
N SER A 48 -4.39 7.67 -6.92
CA SER A 48 -5.78 8.09 -7.19
C SER A 48 -5.89 9.22 -8.21
N ASP A 49 -4.79 9.56 -8.87
CA ASP A 49 -4.71 10.53 -9.97
C ASP A 49 -4.30 9.83 -11.28
N LEU A 50 -4.47 8.51 -11.39
CA LEU A 50 -4.12 7.75 -12.59
C LEU A 50 -4.97 8.17 -13.80
N GLY A 51 -6.20 8.63 -13.55
CA GLY A 51 -7.07 9.21 -14.57
C GLY A 51 -6.46 10.38 -15.34
N ALA A 52 -5.48 11.09 -14.76
CA ALA A 52 -4.79 12.17 -15.46
C ALA A 52 -4.07 11.71 -16.75
N LEU A 53 -3.74 10.42 -16.87
CA LEU A 53 -3.11 9.86 -18.07
C LEU A 53 -4.02 9.98 -19.30
N GLU A 54 -5.34 9.82 -19.15
CA GLU A 54 -6.30 10.02 -20.24
C GLU A 54 -6.22 11.45 -20.77
N THR A 55 -6.35 12.44 -19.88
CA THR A 55 -6.25 13.86 -20.25
C THR A 55 -4.90 14.20 -20.89
N MET A 56 -3.80 13.60 -20.40
CA MET A 56 -2.48 13.80 -20.99
C MET A 56 -2.39 13.24 -22.42
N LEU A 57 -2.97 12.07 -22.67
CA LEU A 57 -3.01 11.48 -24.01
C LEU A 57 -3.91 12.28 -24.96
N GLU A 58 -5.12 12.65 -24.53
CA GLU A 58 -6.06 13.45 -25.34
C GLU A 58 -5.48 14.81 -25.77
N ASN A 59 -4.64 15.41 -24.92
CA ASN A 59 -4.03 16.70 -25.18
C ASN A 59 -2.62 16.60 -25.78
N ASN A 60 -2.20 15.43 -26.27
CA ASN A 60 -0.88 15.20 -26.87
C ASN A 60 0.28 15.68 -25.98
N ALA A 61 0.23 15.34 -24.69
CA ALA A 61 1.34 15.60 -23.76
C ALA A 61 2.67 15.08 -24.32
N SER A 62 3.76 15.79 -24.02
CA SER A 62 5.09 15.37 -24.44
C SER A 62 5.46 14.03 -23.82
N GLU A 63 6.27 13.26 -24.53
CA GLU A 63 6.81 11.98 -24.03
C GLU A 63 7.52 12.16 -22.70
N GLU A 64 8.28 13.25 -22.53
CA GLU A 64 8.98 13.57 -21.28
C GLU A 64 8.00 13.78 -20.12
N LEU A 65 6.89 14.49 -20.35
CA LEU A 65 5.88 14.72 -19.31
C LEU A 65 5.17 13.42 -18.93
N VAL A 66 4.82 12.59 -19.92
CA VAL A 66 4.22 11.27 -19.67
C VAL A 66 5.21 10.36 -18.92
N ARG A 67 6.50 10.39 -19.29
CA ARG A 67 7.57 9.62 -18.64
C ARG A 67 7.76 10.00 -17.17
N GLU A 68 7.78 11.30 -16.87
CA GLU A 68 7.84 11.80 -15.50
C GLU A 68 6.63 11.28 -14.71
N ARG A 69 5.44 11.42 -15.30
CA ARG A 69 4.20 11.06 -14.62
C ARG A 69 4.11 9.57 -14.31
N VAL A 70 4.40 8.70 -15.28
CA VAL A 70 4.43 7.25 -15.03
C VAL A 70 5.57 6.87 -14.09
N GLY A 71 6.70 7.59 -14.11
CA GLY A 71 7.78 7.38 -13.16
C GLY A 71 7.37 7.66 -11.71
N ARG A 72 6.55 8.69 -11.48
CA ARG A 72 5.94 8.95 -10.18
C ARG A 72 4.99 7.83 -9.77
N TYR A 73 4.15 7.34 -10.67
CA TYR A 73 3.25 6.21 -10.36
C TYR A 73 4.02 4.92 -10.07
N ALA A 74 5.14 4.66 -10.76
CA ALA A 74 6.03 3.53 -10.44
C ALA A 74 6.55 3.61 -9.01
N PHE A 75 7.04 4.79 -8.60
CA PHE A 75 7.52 5.02 -7.23
C PHE A 75 6.41 4.84 -6.18
N CYS A 76 5.24 5.44 -6.41
CA CYS A 76 4.11 5.31 -5.49
C CYS A 76 3.62 3.85 -5.38
N SER A 77 3.62 3.12 -6.49
CA SER A 77 3.28 1.69 -6.50
C SER A 77 4.28 0.85 -5.71
N LEU A 78 5.58 1.12 -5.84
CA LEU A 78 6.61 0.46 -5.03
C LEU A 78 6.41 0.73 -3.53
N MET A 79 6.17 1.99 -3.14
CA MET A 79 5.91 2.35 -1.75
C MET A 79 4.68 1.64 -1.19
N LEU A 80 3.60 1.53 -1.97
CA LEU A 80 2.40 0.79 -1.57
C LEU A 80 2.70 -0.70 -1.41
N SER A 81 3.49 -1.27 -2.32
CA SER A 81 3.90 -2.67 -2.30
C SER A 81 4.70 -3.01 -1.05
N GLU A 82 5.73 -2.23 -0.72
CA GLU A 82 6.57 -2.46 0.46
C GLU A 82 5.80 -2.29 1.77
N ALA A 83 4.98 -1.24 1.85
CA ALA A 83 4.18 -0.98 3.04
C ALA A 83 3.12 -2.07 3.26
N SER A 84 2.48 -2.54 2.19
CA SER A 84 1.48 -3.61 2.27
C SER A 84 2.12 -4.96 2.58
N SER A 85 3.31 -5.28 2.06
CA SER A 85 4.07 -6.47 2.47
C SER A 85 4.37 -6.45 3.97
N SER A 86 4.84 -5.31 4.48
CA SER A 86 5.13 -5.14 5.91
C SER A 86 3.87 -5.26 6.77
N LEU A 87 2.73 -4.76 6.29
CA LEU A 87 1.43 -4.93 6.97
C LEU A 87 0.98 -6.39 6.97
N TYR A 88 1.20 -7.13 5.89
CA TYR A 88 0.93 -8.56 5.83
C TYR A 88 1.82 -9.32 6.82
N GLU A 89 3.13 -9.06 6.85
CA GLU A 89 4.05 -9.69 7.82
C GLU A 89 3.64 -9.42 9.28
N ALA A 90 3.16 -8.20 9.56
CA ALA A 90 2.75 -7.80 10.90
C ALA A 90 1.41 -8.39 11.34
N THR A 91 0.48 -8.64 10.41
CA THR A 91 -0.92 -8.97 10.75
C THR A 91 -1.37 -10.36 10.27
N GLY A 92 -0.73 -10.92 9.25
CA GLY A 92 -1.16 -12.12 8.54
C GLY A 92 -2.44 -11.92 7.70
N GLU A 93 -2.93 -10.69 7.53
CA GLU A 93 -4.18 -10.43 6.82
C GLU A 93 -3.96 -10.42 5.30
N GLU A 94 -4.54 -11.40 4.60
CA GLU A 94 -4.47 -11.57 3.13
C GLU A 94 -4.83 -10.33 2.31
N ILE A 95 -5.63 -9.39 2.87
CA ILE A 95 -5.93 -8.13 2.19
C ILE A 95 -4.65 -7.38 1.82
N TYR A 96 -3.67 -7.36 2.72
CA TYR A 96 -2.42 -6.64 2.51
C TYR A 96 -1.52 -7.36 1.53
N TRP A 97 -1.58 -8.70 1.48
CA TRP A 97 -0.86 -9.47 0.47
C TRP A 97 -1.40 -9.20 -0.93
N ASN A 98 -2.72 -9.21 -1.12
CA ASN A 98 -3.31 -8.89 -2.42
C ASN A 98 -2.96 -7.46 -2.88
N VAL A 99 -2.96 -6.49 -1.97
CA VAL A 99 -2.55 -5.11 -2.28
C VAL A 99 -1.07 -5.03 -2.61
N HIS A 100 -0.22 -5.77 -1.89
CA HIS A 100 1.20 -5.89 -2.19
C HIS A 100 1.42 -6.38 -3.62
N VAL A 101 0.82 -7.50 -4.01
CA VAL A 101 0.97 -8.08 -5.35
C VAL A 101 0.45 -7.12 -6.42
N ALA A 102 -0.73 -6.53 -6.22
CA ALA A 102 -1.31 -5.59 -7.17
C ALA A 102 -0.42 -4.34 -7.37
N ALA A 103 0.13 -3.80 -6.28
CA ALA A 103 1.02 -2.66 -6.32
C ALA A 103 2.38 -3.01 -6.97
N SER A 104 2.88 -4.23 -6.78
CA SER A 104 4.07 -4.72 -7.48
C SER A 104 3.85 -4.79 -8.99
N ASN A 105 2.72 -5.35 -9.44
CA ASN A 105 2.35 -5.39 -10.86
C ASN A 105 2.28 -3.98 -11.48
N LEU A 106 1.71 -3.01 -10.74
CA LEU A 106 1.69 -1.61 -11.18
C LEU A 106 3.08 -0.99 -11.25
N ALA A 107 3.94 -1.26 -10.26
CA ALA A 107 5.31 -0.78 -10.26
C ALA A 107 6.09 -1.31 -11.47
N ASP A 108 5.90 -2.58 -11.80
CA ASP A 108 6.52 -3.21 -12.97
C ASP A 108 5.99 -2.60 -14.28
N PHE A 109 4.68 -2.49 -14.44
CA PHE A 109 4.06 -1.85 -15.60
C PHE A 109 4.55 -0.41 -15.81
N PHE A 110 4.51 0.42 -14.76
CA PHE A 110 4.93 1.81 -14.89
C PHE A 110 6.45 1.96 -15.08
N ASN A 111 7.26 1.06 -14.52
CA ASN A 111 8.69 1.03 -14.84
C ASN A 111 8.93 0.63 -16.29
N HIS A 112 8.18 -0.33 -16.84
CA HIS A 112 8.23 -0.66 -18.26
C HIS A 112 7.85 0.55 -19.11
N ALA A 113 6.69 1.17 -18.85
CA ALA A 113 6.23 2.35 -19.57
C ALA A 113 7.26 3.50 -19.50
N LYS A 114 7.79 3.79 -18.32
CA LYS A 114 8.82 4.81 -18.10
C LYS A 114 10.10 4.55 -18.87
N ASN A 115 10.44 3.30 -19.16
CA ASN A 115 11.68 2.93 -19.84
C ASN A 115 11.50 2.63 -21.34
N SER A 116 10.26 2.64 -21.85
CA SER A 116 9.97 2.46 -23.27
C SER A 116 10.45 3.64 -24.13
N GLU A 117 10.66 3.43 -25.43
CA GLU A 117 11.03 4.52 -26.35
C GLU A 117 9.98 5.64 -26.33
N ASP A 118 8.69 5.26 -26.48
CA ASP A 118 7.55 6.15 -26.31
C ASP A 118 6.64 5.69 -25.16
N PRO A 119 6.64 6.38 -24.00
CA PRO A 119 5.85 6.01 -22.81
C PRO A 119 4.35 6.16 -23.04
N ARG A 120 3.91 6.90 -24.06
CA ARG A 120 2.49 7.04 -24.38
C ARG A 120 1.89 5.75 -24.91
N LYS A 121 2.69 4.94 -25.62
CA LYS A 121 2.21 3.71 -26.26
C LYS A 121 1.69 2.68 -25.26
N PRO A 122 2.48 2.18 -24.28
CA PRO A 122 1.99 1.20 -23.31
C PRO A 122 0.87 1.77 -22.43
N VAL A 123 0.89 3.08 -22.15
CA VAL A 123 -0.20 3.76 -21.42
C VAL A 123 -1.50 3.76 -22.23
N ALA A 124 -1.44 4.11 -23.53
CA ALA A 124 -2.61 4.13 -24.41
C ALA A 124 -3.18 2.73 -24.63
N GLU A 125 -2.32 1.71 -24.79
CA GLU A 125 -2.73 0.31 -24.97
C GLU A 125 -3.47 -0.25 -23.74
N ASN A 126 -3.22 0.29 -22.54
CA ASN A 126 -3.81 -0.16 -21.29
C ASN A 126 -4.77 0.87 -20.66
N LEU A 127 -5.14 1.95 -21.38
CA LEU A 127 -5.84 3.10 -20.80
C LEU A 127 -7.15 2.71 -20.09
N ASP A 128 -7.97 1.88 -20.72
CA ASP A 128 -9.25 1.42 -20.14
C ASP A 128 -9.08 0.67 -18.81
N VAL A 129 -8.00 -0.11 -18.69
CA VAL A 129 -7.66 -0.85 -17.47
C VAL A 129 -7.12 0.12 -16.41
N LEU A 130 -6.25 1.06 -16.80
CA LEU A 130 -5.72 2.09 -15.90
C LEU A 130 -6.82 2.98 -15.32
N LEU A 131 -7.85 3.32 -16.10
CA LEU A 131 -9.01 4.07 -15.62
C LEU A 131 -9.89 3.25 -14.65
N GLN A 132 -9.93 1.93 -14.79
CA GLN A 132 -10.58 1.06 -13.81
C GLN A 132 -9.76 0.98 -12.52
N ILE A 133 -8.44 0.86 -12.63
CA ILE A 133 -7.52 0.87 -11.50
C ILE A 133 -7.61 2.19 -10.74
N ASP A 134 -7.67 3.33 -11.43
CA ASP A 134 -7.87 4.66 -10.83
C ASP A 134 -9.10 4.69 -9.91
N ARG A 135 -10.23 4.15 -10.38
CA ARG A 135 -11.47 4.09 -9.59
C ARG A 135 -11.33 3.20 -8.36
N GLU A 136 -10.71 2.03 -8.52
CA GLU A 136 -10.51 1.08 -7.41
C GLU A 136 -9.53 1.64 -6.36
N VAL A 137 -8.40 2.19 -6.80
CA VAL A 137 -7.42 2.85 -5.93
C VAL A 137 -8.05 4.03 -5.20
N SER A 138 -8.83 4.87 -5.90
CA SER A 138 -9.58 5.97 -5.29
C SER A 138 -10.59 5.50 -4.25
N GLY A 139 -11.27 4.38 -4.51
CA GLY A 139 -12.16 3.71 -3.56
C GLY A 139 -11.40 3.23 -2.33
N MET A 140 -10.29 2.53 -2.53
CA MET A 140 -9.42 2.05 -1.46
C MET A 140 -8.86 3.18 -0.62
N TYR A 141 -8.36 4.26 -1.23
CA TYR A 141 -7.85 5.43 -0.53
C TYR A 141 -8.86 5.97 0.50
N ARG A 142 -10.13 6.11 0.12
CA ARG A 142 -11.20 6.62 1.01
C ARG A 142 -11.47 5.71 2.21
N GLU A 143 -11.28 4.41 2.06
CA GLU A 143 -11.59 3.41 3.08
C GLU A 143 -10.34 2.94 3.86
N TRP A 144 -9.14 3.19 3.36
CA TRP A 144 -7.87 2.70 3.91
C TRP A 144 -7.66 3.14 5.35
N THR A 145 -7.68 4.45 5.59
CA THR A 145 -7.47 5.03 6.93
C THR A 145 -8.61 4.67 7.91
N ARG A 146 -9.78 4.28 7.40
CA ARG A 146 -10.92 3.84 8.21
C ARG A 146 -10.83 2.35 8.60
N GLY A 147 -9.89 1.60 8.03
CA GLY A 147 -9.81 0.14 8.21
C GLY A 147 -10.96 -0.61 7.53
N ASN A 148 -11.61 0.02 6.54
CA ASN A 148 -12.80 -0.52 5.87
C ASN A 148 -12.49 -1.18 4.52
N VAL A 149 -11.21 -1.32 4.16
CA VAL A 149 -10.80 -1.98 2.92
C VAL A 149 -11.20 -3.44 2.98
N THR A 150 -12.03 -3.85 2.04
CA THR A 150 -12.55 -5.22 2.00
C THR A 150 -11.66 -6.12 1.15
N LYS A 151 -11.75 -7.43 1.38
CA LYS A 151 -11.13 -8.44 0.50
C LYS A 151 -11.55 -8.27 -0.96
N SER A 152 -12.80 -7.90 -1.21
CA SER A 152 -13.31 -7.68 -2.56
C SER A 152 -12.56 -6.55 -3.28
N MET A 153 -12.32 -5.43 -2.60
CA MET A 153 -11.59 -4.29 -3.18
C MET A 153 -10.15 -4.69 -3.52
N ALA A 154 -9.46 -5.36 -2.59
CA ALA A 154 -8.09 -5.84 -2.80
C ALA A 154 -7.99 -6.87 -3.93
N SER A 155 -8.91 -7.83 -4.00
CA SER A 155 -8.96 -8.82 -5.08
C SER A 155 -9.31 -8.21 -6.43
N GLN A 156 -10.20 -7.21 -6.47
CA GLN A 156 -10.56 -6.54 -7.71
C GLN A 156 -9.38 -5.73 -8.26
N LEU A 157 -8.67 -5.00 -7.38
CA LEU A 157 -7.44 -4.31 -7.77
C LEU A 157 -6.39 -5.30 -8.30
N LEU A 158 -6.17 -6.42 -7.60
CA LEU A 158 -5.26 -7.48 -8.05
C LEU A 158 -5.60 -7.97 -9.46
N ASN A 159 -6.85 -8.39 -9.70
CA ASN A 159 -7.30 -8.90 -10.99
C ASN A 159 -7.10 -7.87 -12.12
N LEU A 160 -7.35 -6.59 -11.86
CA LEU A 160 -7.13 -5.53 -12.85
C LEU A 160 -5.65 -5.40 -13.20
N THR A 161 -4.77 -5.46 -12.20
CA THR A 161 -3.31 -5.31 -12.41
C THR A 161 -2.67 -6.53 -13.06
N GLU A 162 -3.20 -7.74 -12.85
CA GLU A 162 -2.80 -8.94 -13.57
C GLU A 162 -3.21 -8.89 -15.06
N GLY A 163 -4.22 -8.09 -15.39
CA GLY A 163 -4.68 -7.88 -16.77
C GLY A 163 -3.88 -6.83 -17.54
N LEU A 164 -2.89 -6.17 -16.92
CA LEU A 164 -2.01 -5.24 -17.62
C LEU A 164 -1.11 -5.98 -18.62
N SER A 165 -0.97 -5.42 -19.81
CA SER A 165 -0.09 -5.93 -20.84
C SER A 165 1.23 -5.16 -20.87
N TRP A 166 2.35 -5.88 -21.05
CA TRP A 166 3.71 -5.34 -21.13
C TRP A 166 4.56 -6.12 -22.14
#